data_AF-A0A956NWP3-F1
#
_entry.id   AF-A0A956NWP3-F1
#
_cell.length_a   1.000
_cell.length_b   1.000
_cell.length_c   1.000
_cell.angle_alpha   90.00
_cell.angle_beta   90.00
_cell.angle_gamma   90.00
#
_symmetry.space_group_name_H-M   'P 1'
#
loop_
_entity.id
_entity.type
_entity.pdbx_description
1 polymer ?
#
loop_
_entity_poly.entity_id
_entity_poly.type
_entity_poly.pdbx_seq_one_letter_code
_entity_poly.pdbx_strand_id
1 'polypeptide(L)'
;MVKRVVIALGGNAILRPNQKATFENQMENVGISTDSISDVKKAGHQVIVTHGNGPQVGNILRQNEEAKEVVPQLPLHVLSAQSQGFIGYMMEQSLKNALILKGISGNVVTVLTQTEVDA
;
A
#
# COMPACT_ATOMS: atom_id res chain seq x y z
N MET A 1 9.97 -1.81 26.05
CA MET A 1 11.27 -1.72 25.36
C MET A 1 11.01 -1.32 23.92
N VAL A 2 11.56 -0.20 23.46
CA VAL A 2 11.44 0.26 22.06
C VAL A 2 12.15 -0.74 21.16
N LYS A 3 11.46 -1.20 20.11
CA LYS A 3 12.00 -2.14 19.11
C LYS A 3 11.61 -1.67 17.72
N ARG A 4 12.40 -2.07 16.71
CA ARG A 4 12.05 -1.93 15.31
C ARG A 4 11.23 -3.14 14.87
N VAL A 5 10.08 -2.88 14.26
CA VAL A 5 9.12 -3.88 13.80
C VAL A 5 8.87 -3.65 12.31
N VAL A 6 9.04 -4.72 11.51
CA VAL A 6 8.69 -4.73 10.09
C VAL A 6 7.35 -5.46 9.95
N ILE A 7 6.37 -4.81 9.35
CA ILE A 7 5.02 -5.34 9.13
C ILE A 7 4.84 -5.52 7.63
N ALA A 8 4.46 -6.73 7.20
CA ALA A 8 4.14 -7.04 5.81
C ALA A 8 2.63 -7.22 5.64
N LEU A 9 2.00 -6.29 4.93
CA LEU A 9 0.58 -6.36 4.59
C LEU A 9 0.38 -7.17 3.30
N GLY A 10 -0.41 -8.23 3.37
CA GLY A 10 -0.79 -8.98 2.17
C GLY A 10 -1.68 -8.13 1.25
N GLY A 11 -1.70 -8.44 -0.06
CA GLY A 11 -2.60 -7.75 -1.01
C GLY A 11 -4.09 -7.86 -0.63
N ASN A 12 -4.47 -8.92 0.09
CA ASN A 12 -5.82 -9.11 0.64
C ASN A 12 -6.19 -8.12 1.76
N ALA A 13 -5.20 -7.50 2.39
CA ALA A 13 -5.40 -6.42 3.36
C ALA A 13 -5.78 -5.11 2.67
N ILE A 14 -5.60 -5.01 1.35
CA ILE A 14 -5.96 -3.86 0.54
C ILE A 14 -7.25 -4.17 -0.24
N LEU A 15 -7.35 -5.33 -0.89
CA LEU A 15 -8.56 -5.76 -1.60
C LEU A 15 -8.91 -7.20 -1.24
N ARG A 16 -10.07 -7.43 -0.62
CA ARG A 16 -10.49 -8.76 -0.19
C ARG A 16 -10.99 -9.60 -1.38
N PRO A 17 -10.88 -10.95 -1.31
CA PRO A 17 -11.49 -11.83 -2.29
C PRO A 17 -12.98 -11.52 -2.47
N ASN A 18 -13.46 -11.52 -3.71
CA ASN A 18 -14.85 -11.23 -4.10
C ASN A 18 -15.36 -9.82 -3.77
N GLN A 19 -14.51 -8.91 -3.29
CA GLN A 19 -14.86 -7.50 -3.10
C GLN A 19 -14.74 -6.74 -4.41
N LYS A 20 -15.65 -5.78 -4.66
CA LYS A 20 -15.51 -4.88 -5.80
C LYS A 20 -14.22 -4.07 -5.68
N ALA A 21 -13.42 -4.02 -6.74
CA ALA A 21 -12.13 -3.34 -6.79
C ALA A 21 -12.26 -1.80 -6.92
N THR A 22 -13.13 -1.17 -6.13
CA THR A 22 -13.25 0.29 -6.10
C THR A 22 -12.14 0.90 -5.24
N PHE A 23 -11.89 2.19 -5.43
CA PHE A 23 -10.93 2.93 -4.60
C PHE A 23 -11.38 2.96 -3.14
N GLU A 24 -12.67 3.22 -2.90
CA GLU A 24 -13.26 3.40 -1.57
C GLU A 24 -13.14 2.12 -0.74
N ASN A 25 -13.42 0.96 -1.34
CA ASN A 25 -13.25 -0.34 -0.69
C ASN A 25 -11.80 -0.59 -0.27
N GLN A 26 -10.85 -0.22 -1.13
CA GLN A 26 -9.43 -0.38 -0.83
C GLN A 26 -8.97 0.58 0.26
N MET A 27 -9.45 1.82 0.22
CA MET A 27 -9.16 2.83 1.24
C MET A 27 -9.70 2.43 2.61
N GLU A 28 -10.92 1.89 2.69
CA GLU A 28 -11.49 1.38 3.93
C GLU A 28 -10.66 0.23 4.52
N ASN A 29 -10.30 -0.75 3.70
CA ASN A 29 -9.47 -1.88 4.12
C ASN A 29 -8.09 -1.44 4.62
N VAL A 30 -7.45 -0.50 3.91
CA VAL A 30 -6.18 0.10 4.34
C VAL A 30 -6.37 0.84 5.65
N GLY A 31 -7.46 1.58 5.83
CA GLY A 31 -7.82 2.26 7.07
C GLY A 31 -7.79 1.31 8.28
N ILE A 32 -8.49 0.18 8.19
CA ILE A 32 -8.51 -0.86 9.24
C ILE A 32 -7.09 -1.35 9.58
N SER A 33 -6.28 -1.63 8.55
CA SER A 33 -4.91 -2.09 8.72
C SER A 33 -4.03 -1.04 9.40
N THR A 34 -4.15 0.22 8.97
CA THR A 34 -3.35 1.33 9.52
C THR A 34 -3.74 1.70 10.94
N ASP A 35 -5.01 1.51 11.32
CA ASP A 35 -5.43 1.68 12.71
C ASP A 35 -4.70 0.69 13.63
N SER A 36 -4.65 -0.59 13.25
CA SER A 36 -3.88 -1.61 14.00
C SER A 36 -2.38 -1.30 14.03
N ILE A 37 -1.81 -0.82 12.91
CA ILE A 37 -0.40 -0.44 12.84
C ILE A 37 -0.09 0.74 13.76
N SER A 38 -1.01 1.70 13.87
CA SER A 38 -0.83 2.86 14.75
C SER A 38 -0.77 2.47 16.23
N ASP A 39 -1.38 1.36 16.63
CA ASP A 39 -1.26 0.83 18.01
C ASP A 39 0.14 0.27 18.28
N VAL A 40 0.77 -0.35 17.29
CA VAL A 40 2.18 -0.78 17.38
C VAL A 40 3.09 0.44 17.58
N LYS A 41 2.83 1.53 16.85
CA LYS A 41 3.54 2.79 17.06
C LYS A 41 3.26 3.39 18.44
N LYS A 42 2.00 3.34 18.92
CA LYS A 42 1.58 3.81 20.25
C LYS A 42 2.29 3.09 21.38
N ALA A 43 2.56 1.80 21.23
CA ALA A 43 3.35 0.99 22.17
C ALA A 43 4.85 1.39 22.20
N GLY A 44 5.26 2.38 21.40
CA GLY A 44 6.61 2.94 21.38
C GLY A 44 7.54 2.31 20.36
N HIS A 45 7.05 1.48 19.43
CA HIS A 45 7.89 0.82 18.44
C HIS A 45 8.23 1.74 17.25
N GLN A 46 9.39 1.49 16.62
CA GLN A 46 9.70 2.00 15.29
C GLN A 46 9.08 1.05 14.27
N VAL A 47 8.20 1.55 13.41
CA VAL A 47 7.45 0.72 12.47
C VAL A 47 7.93 0.95 11.04
N ILE A 48 8.19 -0.14 10.33
CA ILE A 48 8.39 -0.19 8.89
C ILE A 48 7.24 -1.01 8.31
N VAL A 49 6.56 -0.48 7.31
CA VAL A 49 5.44 -1.17 6.65
C VAL A 49 5.86 -1.52 5.22
N THR A 50 5.58 -2.75 4.83
CA THR A 50 5.70 -3.25 3.46
C THR A 50 4.35 -3.81 3.03
N HIS A 51 4.15 -3.99 1.72
CA HIS A 51 2.87 -4.48 1.22
C HIS A 51 3.04 -5.34 -0.04
N GLY A 52 2.10 -6.25 -0.25
CA GLY A 52 1.87 -6.87 -1.56
C GLY A 52 1.08 -5.93 -2.48
N ASN A 53 1.09 -6.23 -3.78
CA ASN A 53 0.40 -5.42 -4.79
C ASN A 53 -0.38 -6.24 -5.83
N GLY A 54 -0.47 -7.57 -5.69
CA GLY A 54 -1.00 -8.48 -6.71
C GLY A 54 -2.32 -8.04 -7.35
N PRO A 55 -3.39 -7.80 -6.57
CA PRO A 55 -4.65 -7.32 -7.12
C PRO A 55 -4.54 -5.94 -7.81
N GLN A 56 -3.72 -5.04 -7.26
CA GLN A 56 -3.58 -3.67 -7.75
C GLN A 56 -2.81 -3.61 -9.05
N VAL A 57 -1.63 -4.26 -9.12
CA VAL A 57 -0.83 -4.32 -10.34
C VAL A 57 -1.54 -5.12 -11.43
N GLY A 58 -2.32 -6.16 -11.07
CA GLY A 58 -3.15 -6.90 -12.02
C GLY A 58 -4.24 -6.03 -12.65
N ASN A 59 -4.92 -5.19 -11.85
CA ASN A 59 -5.89 -4.24 -12.39
C ASN A 59 -5.25 -3.17 -13.29
N ILE A 60 -4.08 -2.66 -12.91
CA ILE A 60 -3.33 -1.68 -13.73
C ILE A 60 -2.86 -2.30 -15.05
N LEU A 61 -2.42 -3.56 -15.02
CA LEU A 61 -2.08 -4.33 -16.21
C LEU A 61 -3.28 -4.47 -17.14
N ARG A 62 -4.44 -4.87 -16.61
CA ARG A 62 -5.68 -4.97 -17.39
C ARG A 62 -6.07 -3.64 -18.01
N GLN A 63 -5.95 -2.52 -17.28
CA GLN A 63 -6.19 -1.18 -17.82
C GLN A 63 -5.26 -0.85 -19.01
N ASN A 64 -3.97 -1.22 -18.92
CA ASN A 64 -3.02 -1.03 -20.01
C ASN A 64 -3.34 -1.91 -21.22
N GLU A 65 -3.81 -3.14 -21.00
CA GLU A 65 -4.25 -4.05 -22.07
C GLU A 65 -5.51 -3.56 -22.77
N GLU A 66 -6.48 -3.03 -22.03
CA GLU A 66 -7.73 -2.48 -22.57
C GLU A 66 -7.49 -1.18 -23.35
N ALA A 67 -6.51 -0.36 -22.95
CA ALA A 67 -6.22 0.93 -23.57
C ALA A 67 -5.17 0.88 -24.71
N LYS A 68 -4.58 -0.29 -25.00
CA LYS A 68 -3.39 -0.42 -25.87
C LYS A 68 -3.53 0.13 -27.29
N GLU A 69 -4.75 0.18 -27.83
CA GLU A 69 -5.03 0.67 -29.18
C GLU A 69 -4.92 2.21 -29.28
N VAL A 70 -4.94 2.91 -28.15
CA VAL A 70 -4.91 4.38 -28.07
C VAL A 70 -3.80 4.92 -27.16
N VAL A 71 -3.31 4.12 -26.22
CA VAL A 71 -2.20 4.46 -25.31
C VAL A 71 -1.17 3.33 -25.34
N PRO A 72 0.11 3.59 -25.65
CA PRO A 72 1.15 2.57 -25.62
C PRO A 72 1.24 1.86 -24.27
N GLN A 73 1.34 0.54 -24.30
CA GLN A 73 1.45 -0.26 -23.09
C GLN A 73 2.78 -0.01 -22.38
N LEU A 74 2.72 0.09 -21.05
CA LEU A 74 3.92 0.14 -20.22
C LEU A 74 4.34 -1.27 -19.79
N PRO A 75 5.65 -1.52 -19.62
CA PRO A 75 6.13 -2.81 -19.15
C PRO A 75 5.74 -3.05 -17.69
N LEU A 76 5.61 -4.33 -17.31
CA LEU A 76 5.07 -4.74 -16.00
C LEU A 76 5.82 -4.11 -14.80
N HIS A 77 7.13 -3.91 -14.89
CA HIS A 77 7.90 -3.28 -13.82
C HIS A 77 7.52 -1.80 -13.60
N VAL A 78 7.11 -1.09 -14.66
CA VAL A 78 6.58 0.29 -14.56
C VAL A 78 5.19 0.28 -13.94
N LEU A 79 4.33 -0.68 -14.30
CA LEU A 79 3.02 -0.84 -13.68
C LEU A 79 3.13 -1.20 -12.19
N SER A 80 4.14 -2.01 -11.85
CA SER A 80 4.49 -2.30 -10.46
C SER A 80 4.91 -1.02 -9.72
N ALA A 81 5.74 -0.16 -10.32
CA ALA A 81 6.09 1.15 -9.75
C ALA A 81 4.87 2.06 -9.56
N GLN A 82 3.95 2.11 -10.54
CA GLN A 82 2.67 2.84 -10.40
C GLN A 82 1.84 2.32 -9.23
N SER A 83 1.78 0.99 -9.06
CA SER A 83 1.05 0.37 -7.94
C SER A 83 1.63 0.76 -6.58
N GLN A 84 2.95 0.98 -6.46
CA GLN A 84 3.57 1.47 -5.23
C GLN A 84 3.10 2.88 -4.89
N GLY A 85 2.99 3.76 -5.89
CA GLY A 85 2.44 5.11 -5.70
C GLY A 85 0.98 5.07 -5.26
N PHE A 86 0.16 4.24 -5.92
CA PHE A 86 -1.25 4.06 -5.58
C PHE A 86 -1.45 3.54 -4.15
N ILE A 87 -0.80 2.42 -3.80
CA ILE A 87 -0.93 1.79 -2.48
C ILE A 87 -0.30 2.67 -1.40
N GLY A 88 0.89 3.21 -1.67
CA GLY A 88 1.60 4.10 -0.78
C GLY A 88 0.80 5.33 -0.42
N TYR A 89 0.12 5.95 -1.38
CA TYR A 89 -0.81 7.05 -1.12
C TYR A 89 -1.89 6.67 -0.10
N MET A 90 -2.61 5.55 -0.34
CA MET A 90 -3.67 5.09 0.56
C MET A 90 -3.13 4.80 1.97
N MET A 91 -1.97 4.13 2.07
CA MET A 91 -1.34 3.76 3.34
C MET A 91 -0.87 4.99 4.11
N GLU A 92 -0.18 5.90 3.42
CA GLU A 92 0.37 7.11 4.04
C GLU A 92 -0.74 8.01 4.56
N GLN A 93 -1.77 8.25 3.76
CA GLN A 93 -2.92 9.05 4.17
C GLN A 93 -3.63 8.41 5.38
N SER A 94 -3.95 7.12 5.30
CA SER A 94 -4.69 6.42 6.36
C SER A 94 -3.90 6.33 7.66
N LEU A 95 -2.60 6.03 7.59
CA LEU A 95 -1.75 5.94 8.78
C LEU A 95 -1.52 7.32 9.41
N LYS A 96 -1.30 8.38 8.62
CA LYS A 96 -1.24 9.76 9.15
C LYS A 96 -2.50 10.11 9.92
N ASN A 97 -3.67 9.83 9.33
CA ASN A 97 -4.96 10.08 9.98
C ASN A 97 -5.09 9.31 11.29
N ALA A 98 -4.75 8.01 11.31
CA ALA A 98 -4.81 7.19 12.52
C ALA A 98 -3.87 7.70 13.63
N LEU A 99 -2.65 8.13 13.28
CA LEU A 99 -1.72 8.72 14.25
C LEU A 99 -2.27 10.04 14.83
N ILE A 100 -2.81 10.92 13.98
CA ILE A 100 -3.41 12.19 14.41
C ILE A 100 -4.59 11.94 15.36
N LEU A 101 -5.51 11.05 14.99
CA LEU A 101 -6.68 10.72 15.82
C LEU A 101 -6.30 10.14 17.19
N LYS A 102 -5.16 9.43 17.27
CA LYS A 102 -4.65 8.86 18.53
C LYS A 102 -3.71 9.80 19.30
N GLY A 103 -3.48 11.02 18.81
CA GLY A 103 -2.57 11.99 19.43
C GLY A 103 -1.10 11.56 19.40
N ILE A 104 -0.71 10.74 18.42
CA ILE A 104 0.63 10.18 18.28
C ILE A 104 1.42 11.04 17.30
N SER A 105 2.57 11.56 17.73
CA SER A 105 3.48 12.29 16.83
C SER A 105 4.29 11.32 15.96
N GLY A 106 4.42 11.65 14.68
CA GLY A 106 5.23 10.88 13.75
C GLY A 106 5.00 11.28 12.30
N ASN A 107 6.07 11.22 11.51
CA ASN A 107 5.98 11.36 10.06
C ASN A 107 5.76 9.99 9.44
N VAL A 108 4.96 9.95 8.38
CA VAL A 108 4.76 8.77 7.53
C VAL A 108 5.18 9.16 6.12
N VAL A 109 5.96 8.30 5.48
CA VAL A 109 6.45 8.51 4.11
C VAL A 109 6.46 7.18 3.38
N THR A 110 6.00 7.20 2.13
CA THR A 110 6.16 6.10 1.17
C THR A 110 7.43 6.32 0.36
N VAL A 111 8.21 5.25 0.18
CA VAL A 111 9.44 5.27 -0.62
C VAL A 111 9.30 4.30 -1.78
N LEU A 112 9.44 4.81 -3.01
CA LEU A 112 9.54 3.96 -4.20
C LEU A 112 10.76 3.04 -4.05
N THR A 113 10.54 1.75 -4.19
CA THR A 113 11.55 0.73 -3.89
C THR A 113 11.78 -0.16 -5.11
N GLN A 114 13.04 -0.30 -5.50
CA GLN A 114 13.51 -1.28 -6.47
C GLN A 114 14.12 -2.48 -5.73
N THR A 115 13.88 -3.67 -6.25
CA THR A 115 14.41 -4.93 -5.69
C THR A 115 15.29 -5.58 -6.74
N GLU A 116 16.55 -5.82 -6.41
CA GLU A 116 17.48 -6.59 -7.24
C GLU A 116 17.05 -8.07 -7.26
N VAL A 117 17.12 -8.70 -8.44
CA VAL A 117 16.78 -10.10 -8.67
C VAL A 117 17.85 -10.76 -9.55
N ASP A 118 17.92 -12.09 -9.51
CA ASP A 118 18.77 -12.87 -10.42
C ASP A 118 18.24 -12.83 -11.87
N ALA A 119 19.10 -13.16 -12.83
CA ALA A 119 18.82 -13.15 -14.26
C ALA A 119 18.09 -14.41 -14.76
#